data_AF-A0A3M8AFW8-F1
#
_entry.id   AF-A0A3M8AFW8-F1
#
_cell.length_a   1.000
_cell.length_b   1.000
_cell.length_c   1.000
_cell.angle_alpha   90.00
_cell.angle_beta   90.00
_cell.angle_gamma   90.00
#
_symmetry.space_group_name_H-M   'P 1'
#
loop_
_entity.id
_entity.type
_entity.pdbx_description
1 polymer ?
#
loop_
_entity_poly.entity_id
_entity_poly.type
_entity_poly.pdbx_seq_one_letter_code
_entity_poly.pdbx_strand_id
1 'polypeptide(L)'
;MTRRWPWWLVVAGGVVMAALWPLFTSLHGPTSFNLDRRFLGRDPLFWGAMMEGLSSVLIAAGLLALLPGIWRAFGRAARLGYVLLLVSLVVPGVFDLVILATVPPLLNPLEAAGLALIAIAGRRLHPLTRVVFGVMAVLLAATMLQLLLSMEQFDAIDGYRIYGLVADVAVGIGWAVAGATEALRHHR
;
A
#
# COMPACT_ATOMS: atom_id res chain seq x y z
N MET A 1 22.78 15.20 8.95
CA MET A 1 21.41 14.99 9.48
C MET A 1 20.67 14.05 8.54
N THR A 2 20.30 12.86 9.01
CA THR A 2 19.41 11.96 8.25
C THR A 2 18.05 12.62 8.13
N ARG A 3 17.62 12.92 6.89
CA ARG A 3 16.33 13.55 6.62
C ARG A 3 15.22 12.58 7.05
N ARG A 4 14.40 12.97 8.04
CA ARG A 4 13.29 12.16 8.58
C ARG A 4 11.97 12.37 7.82
N TRP A 5 11.83 13.49 7.12
CA TRP A 5 10.62 13.84 6.36
C TRP A 5 10.18 12.80 5.32
N PRO A 6 11.06 12.01 4.66
CA PRO A 6 10.60 11.00 3.71
C PRO A 6 9.73 9.92 4.36
N TRP A 7 10.03 9.56 5.62
CA TRP A 7 9.22 8.61 6.36
C TRP A 7 7.85 9.18 6.74
N TRP A 8 7.74 10.50 6.93
CA TRP A 8 6.44 11.14 7.16
C TRP A 8 5.55 11.12 5.92
N LEU A 9 6.11 11.09 4.70
CA LEU A 9 5.32 10.83 3.50
C LEU A 9 4.76 9.40 3.48
N VAL A 10 5.56 8.41 3.89
CA VAL A 10 5.10 7.02 4.05
C VAL A 10 3.98 6.94 5.08
N VAL A 11 4.12 7.65 6.21
CA VAL A 11 3.05 7.75 7.22
C VAL A 11 1.78 8.35 6.64
N ALA A 12 1.91 9.51 5.97
CA ALA A 12 0.76 10.18 5.38
C ALA A 12 0.04 9.29 4.35
N GLY A 13 0.79 8.63 3.46
CA GLY A 13 0.20 7.71 2.49
C GLY A 13 -0.51 6.53 3.14
N GLY A 14 0.10 5.89 4.15
CA GLY A 14 -0.53 4.80 4.90
C GLY A 14 -1.81 5.22 5.65
N VAL A 15 -1.80 6.41 6.27
CA VAL A 15 -2.99 6.97 6.94
C VAL A 15 -4.09 7.29 5.93
N VAL A 16 -3.75 7.89 4.79
CA VAL A 16 -4.70 8.19 3.71
C VAL A 16 -5.33 6.89 3.19
N MET A 17 -4.52 5.87 2.91
CA MET A 17 -4.96 4.55 2.47
C MET A 17 -5.98 3.94 3.45
N ALA A 18 -5.61 3.87 4.73
CA ALA A 18 -6.46 3.25 5.75
C ALA A 18 -7.74 4.05 6.04
N ALA A 19 -7.70 5.37 5.96
CA ALA A 19 -8.85 6.23 6.25
C ALA A 19 -9.84 6.31 5.08
N LEU A 20 -9.36 6.27 3.83
CA LEU A 20 -10.22 6.42 2.66
C LEU A 20 -11.09 5.20 2.39
N TRP A 21 -10.66 3.97 2.72
CA TRP A 21 -11.49 2.78 2.49
C TRP A 21 -12.80 2.76 3.29
N PRO A 22 -12.82 2.96 4.63
CA PRO A 22 -14.06 3.03 5.39
C PRO A 22 -14.98 4.16 4.92
N LEU A 23 -14.42 5.31 4.55
CA LEU A 23 -15.18 6.41 3.96
C LEU A 23 -15.79 6.02 2.63
N PHE A 24 -14.99 5.45 1.72
CA PHE A 24 -15.43 5.01 0.41
C PHE A 24 -16.59 4.02 0.50
N THR A 25 -16.42 2.96 1.30
CA THR A 25 -17.44 1.91 1.48
C THR A 25 -18.70 2.42 2.18
N SER A 26 -18.59 3.36 3.13
CA SER A 26 -19.77 3.97 3.77
C SER A 26 -20.60 4.82 2.79
N LEU A 27 -19.94 5.46 1.82
CA LEU A 27 -20.56 6.42 0.90
C LEU A 27 -21.08 5.76 -0.38
N HIS A 28 -20.30 4.83 -0.94
CA HIS A 28 -20.58 4.21 -2.24
C HIS A 28 -21.15 2.79 -2.12
N GLY A 29 -21.13 2.21 -0.92
CA GLY A 29 -21.50 0.82 -0.68
C GLY A 29 -20.32 -0.14 -0.88
N PRO A 30 -20.54 -1.42 -0.58
CA PRO A 30 -19.48 -2.44 -0.62
C PRO A 30 -19.29 -3.06 -2.00
N THR A 31 -19.94 -2.55 -3.04
CA THR A 31 -19.82 -3.05 -4.41
C THR A 31 -19.45 -1.88 -5.32
N SER A 32 -18.33 -2.00 -6.02
CA SER A 32 -17.72 -0.98 -6.90
C SER A 32 -18.57 -0.61 -8.14
N PHE A 33 -19.77 -1.18 -8.28
CA PHE A 33 -20.59 -1.07 -9.49
C PHE A 33 -21.67 0.01 -9.43
N ASN A 34 -21.89 0.66 -8.27
CA ASN A 34 -22.93 1.68 -8.14
C ASN A 34 -22.40 3.08 -8.49
N LEU A 35 -22.22 3.34 -9.79
CA LEU A 35 -21.72 4.61 -10.35
C LEU A 35 -22.62 5.82 -10.09
N ASP A 36 -23.85 5.60 -9.59
CA ASP A 36 -24.85 6.66 -9.39
C ASP A 36 -24.62 7.48 -8.12
N ARG A 37 -23.79 6.99 -7.18
CA ARG A 37 -23.55 7.66 -5.90
C ARG A 37 -22.37 8.62 -6.00
N ARG A 38 -22.62 9.85 -6.43
CA ARG A 38 -21.61 10.91 -6.36
C ARG A 38 -21.45 11.41 -4.92
N PHE A 39 -20.21 11.56 -4.45
CA PHE A 39 -19.89 12.20 -3.18
C PHE A 39 -18.97 13.39 -3.40
N LEU A 40 -19.31 14.56 -2.83
CA LEU A 40 -18.67 15.86 -3.10
C LEU A 40 -18.58 16.19 -4.61
N GLY A 41 -19.60 15.80 -5.39
CA GLY A 41 -19.64 16.02 -6.82
C GLY A 41 -18.69 15.13 -7.64
N ARG A 42 -18.03 14.15 -7.02
CA ARG A 42 -17.12 13.21 -7.66
C ARG A 42 -17.71 11.80 -7.71
N ASP A 43 -17.37 11.07 -8.76
CA ASP A 43 -17.80 9.68 -8.97
C ASP A 43 -16.96 8.68 -8.15
N PRO A 44 -17.40 7.41 -8.03
CA PRO A 44 -16.65 6.38 -7.30
C PRO A 44 -15.25 6.11 -7.86
N LEU A 45 -15.04 6.31 -9.16
CA LEU A 45 -13.74 6.08 -9.80
C LEU A 45 -12.70 7.09 -9.33
N PHE A 46 -13.09 8.36 -9.19
CA PHE A 46 -12.25 9.39 -8.58
C PHE A 46 -11.85 9.01 -7.15
N TRP A 47 -12.81 8.55 -6.34
CA TRP A 47 -12.53 8.18 -4.96
C TRP A 47 -11.65 6.92 -4.85
N GLY A 48 -11.85 5.95 -5.74
CA GLY A 48 -10.96 4.80 -5.89
C GLY A 48 -9.54 5.21 -6.28
N ALA A 49 -9.39 6.13 -7.24
CA ALA A 49 -8.10 6.69 -7.63
C ALA A 49 -7.42 7.50 -6.52
N MET A 50 -8.18 8.17 -5.65
CA MET A 50 -7.61 8.83 -4.46
C MET A 50 -7.18 7.81 -3.41
N MET A 51 -7.91 6.72 -3.24
CA MET A 51 -7.59 5.69 -2.26
C MET A 51 -6.31 4.94 -2.61
N GLU A 52 -6.20 4.42 -3.83
CA GLU A 52 -5.04 3.62 -4.27
C GLU A 52 -3.94 4.51 -4.88
N GLY A 53 -4.32 5.46 -5.73
CA GLY A 53 -3.40 6.33 -6.45
C GLY A 53 -2.61 7.29 -5.54
N LEU A 54 -3.32 8.17 -4.84
CA LEU A 54 -2.67 9.20 -4.01
C LEU A 54 -1.86 8.59 -2.86
N SER A 55 -2.40 7.57 -2.19
CA SER A 55 -1.69 6.90 -1.09
C SER A 55 -0.40 6.23 -1.56
N SER A 56 -0.46 5.48 -2.67
CA SER A 56 0.70 4.81 -3.27
C SER A 56 1.76 5.81 -3.72
N VAL A 57 1.36 6.94 -4.31
CA VAL A 57 2.30 8.00 -4.72
C VAL A 57 2.96 8.66 -3.50
N LEU A 58 2.24 8.91 -2.41
CA LEU A 58 2.83 9.45 -1.18
C LEU A 58 3.87 8.50 -0.59
N ILE A 59 3.53 7.20 -0.49
CA ILE A 59 4.46 6.18 0.01
C ILE A 59 5.68 6.09 -0.91
N ALA A 60 5.45 5.95 -2.22
CA ALA A 60 6.50 5.85 -3.22
C ALA A 60 7.43 7.07 -3.22
N ALA A 61 6.89 8.29 -3.09
CA ALA A 61 7.69 9.51 -3.02
C ALA A 61 8.61 9.52 -1.79
N GLY A 62 8.10 9.07 -0.63
CA GLY A 62 8.91 8.87 0.57
C GLY A 62 10.04 7.87 0.35
N LEU A 63 9.72 6.72 -0.24
CA LEU A 63 10.71 5.68 -0.56
C LEU A 63 11.73 6.14 -1.61
N LEU A 64 11.32 6.85 -2.66
CA LEU A 64 12.23 7.39 -3.67
C LEU A 64 13.24 8.38 -3.06
N ALA A 65 12.80 9.24 -2.15
CA ALA A 65 13.68 10.16 -1.43
C ALA A 65 14.71 9.44 -0.52
N LEU A 66 14.42 8.21 -0.08
CA LEU A 66 15.32 7.36 0.71
C LEU A 66 16.28 6.53 -0.15
N LEU A 67 16.03 6.41 -1.46
CA LEU A 67 16.76 5.54 -2.39
C LEU A 67 18.29 5.68 -2.31
N PRO A 68 18.90 6.89 -2.27
CA PRO A 68 20.36 7.02 -2.20
C PRO A 68 20.97 6.39 -0.94
N GLY A 69 20.26 6.48 0.19
CA GLY A 69 20.68 5.88 1.45
C GLY A 69 20.51 4.36 1.44
N ILE A 70 19.36 3.89 0.95
CA ILE A 70 19.05 2.47 0.77
C ILE A 70 20.11 1.79 -0.10
N TRP A 71 20.49 2.40 -1.22
CA TRP A 71 21.45 1.83 -2.17
C TRP A 71 22.87 1.66 -1.60
N ARG A 72 23.21 2.40 -0.55
CA ARG A 72 24.49 2.23 0.17
C ARG A 72 24.36 1.25 1.33
N ALA A 73 23.21 1.26 2.02
CA ALA A 73 23.02 0.53 3.28
C ALA A 73 22.55 -0.93 3.10
N PHE A 74 21.78 -1.22 2.05
CA PHE A 74 21.11 -2.52 1.87
C PHE A 74 21.96 -3.48 1.03
N GLY A 75 21.85 -4.78 1.30
CA GLY A 75 22.40 -5.85 0.47
C GLY A 75 21.56 -6.09 -0.80
N ARG A 76 22.06 -6.91 -1.73
CA ARG A 76 21.44 -7.16 -3.05
C ARG A 76 19.96 -7.56 -2.96
N ALA A 77 19.63 -8.54 -2.11
CA ALA A 77 18.27 -9.03 -1.95
C ALA A 77 17.30 -7.95 -1.44
N ALA A 78 17.72 -7.15 -0.46
CA ALA A 78 16.89 -6.06 0.06
C ALA A 78 16.73 -4.90 -0.95
N ARG A 79 17.74 -4.65 -1.80
CA ARG A 79 17.62 -3.69 -2.90
C ARG A 79 16.65 -4.18 -3.98
N LEU A 80 16.71 -5.46 -4.33
CA LEU A 80 15.73 -6.05 -5.25
C LEU A 80 14.32 -5.88 -4.69
N GLY A 81 14.09 -6.26 -3.43
CA GLY A 81 12.80 -6.08 -2.77
C GLY A 81 12.33 -4.62 -2.78
N TYR A 82 13.25 -3.68 -2.56
CA TYR A 82 12.98 -2.25 -2.64
C TYR A 82 12.54 -1.78 -4.03
N VAL A 83 13.16 -2.29 -5.09
CA VAL A 83 12.79 -1.97 -6.47
C VAL A 83 11.42 -2.57 -6.81
N LEU A 84 11.15 -3.82 -6.44
CA LEU A 84 9.85 -4.45 -6.68
C LEU A 84 8.72 -3.66 -6.01
N LEU A 85 8.95 -3.27 -4.76
CA LEU A 85 8.05 -2.43 -3.97
C LEU A 85 7.84 -1.04 -4.59
N LEU A 86 8.90 -0.39 -5.07
CA LEU A 86 8.77 0.90 -5.75
C LEU A 86 7.97 0.77 -7.05
N VAL A 87 8.22 -0.28 -7.84
CA VAL A 87 7.47 -0.53 -9.08
C VAL A 87 5.99 -0.80 -8.77
N SER A 88 5.71 -1.60 -7.74
CA SER A 88 4.33 -1.92 -7.35
C SER A 88 3.54 -0.74 -6.83
N LEU A 89 4.20 0.30 -6.28
CA LEU A 89 3.52 1.50 -5.80
C LEU A 89 3.46 2.60 -6.87
N VAL A 90 4.54 2.81 -7.62
CA VAL A 90 4.63 3.91 -8.61
C VAL A 90 3.74 3.62 -9.81
N VAL A 91 3.76 2.39 -10.35
CA VAL A 91 3.03 2.09 -11.59
C VAL A 91 1.51 2.21 -11.36
N PRO A 92 0.88 1.51 -10.41
CA PRO A 92 -0.56 1.69 -10.15
C PRO A 92 -0.84 3.11 -9.68
N GLY A 93 -0.02 3.63 -8.76
CA GLY A 93 -0.21 4.96 -8.19
C GLY A 93 -0.34 6.07 -9.23
N VAL A 94 0.53 6.06 -10.24
CA VAL A 94 0.50 7.03 -11.34
C VAL A 94 -0.63 6.73 -12.31
N PHE A 95 -0.83 5.46 -12.68
CA PHE A 95 -1.90 5.08 -13.61
C PHE A 95 -3.28 5.45 -13.07
N ASP A 96 -3.56 5.15 -11.81
CA ASP A 96 -4.84 5.44 -11.17
C ASP A 96 -5.14 6.94 -11.16
N LEU A 97 -4.12 7.78 -10.87
CA LEU A 97 -4.27 9.23 -10.86
C LEU A 97 -4.41 9.84 -12.26
N VAL A 98 -3.76 9.26 -13.26
CA VAL A 98 -3.79 9.76 -14.65
C VAL A 98 -5.08 9.36 -15.35
N ILE A 99 -5.52 8.12 -15.18
CA ILE A 99 -6.68 7.55 -15.87
C ILE A 99 -7.96 7.77 -15.05
N LEU A 100 -7.83 8.16 -13.77
CA LEU A 100 -8.96 8.28 -12.82
C LEU A 100 -9.76 6.98 -12.77
N ALA A 101 -9.07 5.85 -12.74
CA ALA A 101 -9.66 4.52 -12.68
C ALA A 101 -8.82 3.65 -11.75
N THR A 102 -9.46 2.83 -10.94
CA THR A 102 -8.77 1.84 -10.12
C THR A 102 -8.29 0.70 -11.02
N VAL A 103 -6.99 0.61 -11.24
CA VAL A 103 -6.40 -0.52 -11.96
C VAL A 103 -6.55 -1.78 -11.09
N PRO A 104 -6.89 -2.95 -11.66
CA PRO A 104 -6.90 -4.19 -10.88
C PRO A 104 -5.56 -4.40 -10.17
N PRO A 105 -5.54 -5.03 -8.98
CA PRO A 105 -4.35 -5.17 -8.14
C PRO A 105 -3.32 -6.19 -8.67
N LEU A 106 -3.02 -6.14 -9.96
CA LEU A 106 -2.11 -7.04 -10.69
C LEU A 106 -0.68 -6.98 -10.16
N LEU A 107 -0.32 -5.88 -9.48
CA LEU A 107 1.00 -5.66 -8.91
C LEU A 107 1.08 -5.96 -7.39
N ASN A 108 -0.01 -6.37 -6.74
CA ASN A 108 0.03 -6.82 -5.33
C ASN A 108 0.99 -8.00 -5.10
N PRO A 109 1.12 -9.00 -6.00
CA PRO A 109 2.14 -10.05 -5.84
C PRO A 109 3.56 -9.49 -5.82
N LEU A 110 3.80 -8.45 -6.63
CA LEU A 110 5.09 -7.76 -6.70
C LEU A 110 5.37 -7.00 -5.41
N GLU A 111 4.36 -6.31 -4.87
CA GLU A 111 4.45 -5.62 -3.58
C GLU A 111 4.74 -6.60 -2.44
N ALA A 112 3.97 -7.69 -2.35
CA ALA A 112 4.14 -8.73 -1.33
C ALA A 112 5.55 -9.34 -1.38
N ALA A 113 6.05 -9.68 -2.58
CA ALA A 113 7.41 -10.18 -2.76
C ALA A 113 8.46 -9.13 -2.35
N GLY A 114 8.25 -7.87 -2.71
CA GLY A 114 9.11 -6.75 -2.33
C GLY A 114 9.22 -6.58 -0.82
N LEU A 115 8.07 -6.52 -0.14
CA LEU A 115 7.97 -6.41 1.31
C LEU A 115 8.60 -7.61 2.02
N ALA A 116 8.35 -8.84 1.55
CA ALA A 116 8.94 -10.05 2.11
C ALA A 116 10.48 -10.04 2.02
N LEU A 117 11.03 -9.66 0.87
CA LEU A 117 12.48 -9.54 0.68
C LEU A 117 13.08 -8.49 1.61
N ILE A 118 12.42 -7.33 1.79
CA ILE A 118 12.90 -6.29 2.71
C ILE A 118 12.79 -6.75 4.17
N ALA A 119 11.71 -7.42 4.56
CA ALA A 119 11.52 -7.96 5.90
C ALA A 119 12.66 -8.93 6.28
N ILE A 120 13.02 -9.82 5.35
CA ILE A 120 14.06 -10.84 5.57
C ILE A 120 15.46 -10.23 5.49
N ALA A 121 15.77 -9.49 4.42
CA ALA A 121 17.14 -9.05 4.11
C ALA A 121 17.48 -7.63 4.57
N GLY A 122 16.49 -6.81 4.96
CA GLY A 122 16.63 -5.41 5.36
C GLY A 122 17.15 -5.22 6.78
N ARG A 123 18.28 -5.84 7.16
CA ARG A 123 18.84 -5.84 8.53
C ARG A 123 19.15 -4.46 9.11
N ARG A 124 19.21 -3.41 8.26
CA ARG A 124 19.44 -2.03 8.68
C ARG A 124 18.15 -1.33 9.16
N LEU A 125 16.98 -1.84 8.81
CA LEU A 125 15.70 -1.36 9.31
C LEU A 125 15.50 -1.75 10.77
N HIS A 126 14.65 -1.02 11.47
CA HIS A 126 14.20 -1.35 12.80
C HIS A 126 13.50 -2.74 12.79
N PRO A 127 13.71 -3.58 13.82
CA PRO A 127 13.09 -4.91 13.88
C PRO A 127 11.58 -4.88 13.72
N LEU A 128 10.89 -3.92 14.34
CA LEU A 128 9.45 -3.75 14.19
C LEU A 128 9.04 -3.47 12.73
N THR A 129 9.74 -2.55 12.04
CA THR A 129 9.49 -2.26 10.62
C THR A 129 9.57 -3.53 9.77
N ARG A 130 10.56 -4.39 10.04
CA ARG A 130 10.73 -5.66 9.32
C ARG A 130 9.59 -6.62 9.59
N VAL A 131 9.15 -6.73 10.83
CA VAL A 131 7.98 -7.55 11.20
C VAL A 131 6.74 -7.03 10.51
N VAL A 132 6.50 -5.72 10.54
CA VAL A 132 5.35 -5.08 9.90
C VAL A 132 5.35 -5.33 8.39
N PHE A 133 6.49 -5.17 7.71
CA PHE A 133 6.61 -5.52 6.28
C PHE A 133 6.35 -7.00 6.01
N GLY A 134 6.82 -7.90 6.89
CA GLY A 134 6.53 -9.33 6.78
C GLY A 134 5.04 -9.63 6.91
N VAL A 135 4.36 -9.00 7.87
CA VAL A 135 2.91 -9.12 8.06
C VAL A 135 2.16 -8.58 6.83
N MET A 136 2.50 -7.39 6.34
CA MET A 136 1.90 -6.82 5.14
C MET A 136 2.08 -7.73 3.92
N ALA A 137 3.26 -8.31 3.74
CA ALA A 137 3.50 -9.28 2.66
C ALA A 137 2.56 -10.49 2.74
N VAL A 138 2.35 -11.04 3.94
CA VAL A 138 1.42 -12.15 4.17
C VAL A 138 -0.03 -11.73 3.89
N LEU A 139 -0.44 -10.56 4.36
CA LEU A 139 -1.80 -10.03 4.15
C LEU A 139 -2.07 -9.84 2.66
N LEU A 140 -1.17 -9.18 1.93
CA LEU A 140 -1.30 -8.99 0.49
C LEU A 140 -1.31 -10.32 -0.26
N ALA A 141 -0.43 -11.25 0.09
CA ALA A 141 -0.45 -12.59 -0.51
C ALA A 141 -1.76 -13.34 -0.22
N ALA A 142 -2.32 -13.20 0.98
CA ALA A 142 -3.60 -13.81 1.33
C ALA A 142 -4.77 -13.24 0.51
N THR A 143 -4.75 -11.94 0.20
CA THR A 143 -5.78 -11.35 -0.69
C THR A 143 -5.74 -11.92 -2.10
N MET A 144 -4.59 -12.40 -2.56
CA MET A 144 -4.47 -13.06 -3.87
C MET A 144 -5.18 -14.41 -3.95
N LEU A 145 -5.46 -15.06 -2.80
CA LEU A 145 -6.26 -16.29 -2.78
C LEU A 145 -7.69 -16.04 -3.27
N GLN A 146 -8.18 -14.80 -3.17
CA GLN A 146 -9.50 -14.43 -3.67
C GLN A 146 -9.58 -14.48 -5.21
N LEU A 147 -8.45 -14.40 -5.92
CA LEU A 147 -8.38 -14.57 -7.39
C LEU A 147 -8.70 -16.01 -7.83
N LEU A 148 -8.72 -16.97 -6.91
CA LEU A 148 -9.08 -18.36 -7.18
C LEU A 148 -10.58 -18.64 -7.00
N LEU A 149 -11.34 -17.66 -6.51
CA LEU A 149 -12.78 -17.78 -6.30
C LEU A 149 -13.54 -17.41 -7.59
N SER A 150 -14.66 -18.08 -7.85
CA SER A 150 -15.64 -17.56 -8.81
C SER A 150 -16.25 -16.25 -8.30
N MET A 151 -16.80 -15.42 -9.20
CA MET A 151 -17.48 -14.18 -8.78
C MET A 151 -18.62 -14.44 -7.79
N GLU A 152 -19.39 -15.53 -7.97
CA GLU A 152 -20.44 -15.92 -7.02
C GLU A 152 -19.87 -16.26 -5.63
N GLN A 153 -18.75 -16.98 -5.58
CA GLN A 153 -18.08 -17.30 -4.31
C GLN A 153 -17.49 -16.06 -3.65
N PHE A 154 -16.89 -15.17 -4.45
CA PHE A 154 -16.33 -13.91 -3.99
C PHE A 154 -17.41 -13.02 -3.36
N ASP A 155 -18.56 -12.87 -4.03
CA ASP A 155 -19.68 -12.07 -3.52
C ASP A 155 -20.32 -12.71 -2.29
N ALA A 156 -20.46 -14.05 -2.25
CA ALA A 156 -21.06 -14.77 -1.12
C ALA A 156 -20.32 -14.61 0.21
N ILE A 157 -19.02 -14.27 0.16
CA ILE A 157 -18.19 -14.06 1.36
C ILE A 157 -17.91 -12.58 1.64
N ASP A 158 -18.61 -11.65 0.99
CA ASP A 158 -18.27 -10.22 1.04
C ASP A 158 -16.81 -9.95 0.64
N GLY A 159 -16.30 -10.63 -0.39
CA GLY A 159 -14.90 -10.64 -0.80
C GLY A 159 -14.32 -9.23 -0.97
N TYR A 160 -15.09 -8.30 -1.53
CA TYR A 160 -14.68 -6.90 -1.69
C TYR A 160 -14.41 -6.20 -0.33
N ARG A 161 -15.25 -6.46 0.69
CA ARG A 161 -15.06 -5.91 2.04
C ARG A 161 -13.81 -6.48 2.70
N ILE A 162 -13.65 -7.80 2.60
CA ILE A 162 -12.48 -8.49 3.14
C ILE A 162 -11.22 -7.97 2.44
N TYR A 163 -11.25 -7.85 1.11
CA TYR A 163 -10.16 -7.29 0.34
C TYR A 163 -9.75 -5.93 0.88
N GLY A 164 -10.63 -4.91 0.90
CA GLY A 164 -10.17 -3.58 1.30
C GLY A 164 -9.89 -3.44 2.81
N LEU A 165 -10.51 -4.25 3.68
CA LEU A 165 -10.06 -4.30 5.09
C LEU A 165 -8.63 -4.82 5.23
N VAL A 166 -8.24 -5.79 4.40
CA VAL A 166 -6.90 -6.40 4.46
C VAL A 166 -5.89 -5.57 3.65
N ALA A 167 -6.18 -5.34 2.38
CA ALA A 167 -5.30 -4.68 1.41
C ALA A 167 -5.24 -3.17 1.57
N ASP A 168 -6.28 -2.48 2.05
CA ASP A 168 -6.25 -1.02 2.23
C ASP A 168 -6.05 -0.64 3.70
N VAL A 169 -6.92 -1.13 4.60
CA VAL A 169 -6.90 -0.70 6.00
C VAL A 169 -5.71 -1.29 6.74
N ALA A 170 -5.55 -2.62 6.77
CA ALA A 170 -4.48 -3.25 7.54
C ALA A 170 -3.09 -2.94 6.96
N VAL A 171 -2.95 -2.96 5.63
CA VAL A 171 -1.69 -2.59 4.95
C VAL A 171 -1.40 -1.09 5.09
N GLY A 172 -2.40 -0.21 4.98
CA GLY A 172 -2.24 1.23 5.22
C GLY A 172 -1.78 1.54 6.64
N ILE A 173 -2.37 0.86 7.65
CA ILE A 173 -1.88 0.91 9.04
C ILE A 173 -0.43 0.40 9.12
N GLY A 174 -0.11 -0.70 8.43
CA GLY A 174 1.24 -1.23 8.36
C GLY A 174 2.24 -0.20 7.83
N TRP A 175 1.91 0.49 6.74
CA TRP A 175 2.72 1.59 6.21
C TRP A 175 2.91 2.72 7.21
N ALA A 176 1.83 3.15 7.87
CA ALA A 176 1.89 4.21 8.88
C ALA A 176 2.78 3.82 10.07
N VAL A 177 2.64 2.60 10.58
CA VAL A 177 3.45 2.09 11.70
C VAL A 177 4.91 1.95 11.28
N ALA A 178 5.20 1.39 10.11
CA ALA A 178 6.56 1.26 9.59
C ALA A 178 7.24 2.64 9.40
N GLY A 179 6.54 3.58 8.77
CA GLY A 179 7.01 4.95 8.57
C GLY A 179 7.27 5.66 9.90
N ALA A 180 6.33 5.60 10.85
CA ALA A 180 6.49 6.23 12.16
C ALA A 180 7.66 5.61 12.94
N THR A 181 7.81 4.29 12.88
CA THR A 181 8.91 3.57 13.55
C THR A 181 10.27 4.05 13.06
N GLU A 182 10.47 4.16 11.75
CA GLU A 182 11.75 4.65 11.20
C GLU A 182 11.93 6.17 11.37
N ALA A 183 10.86 6.96 11.29
CA ALA A 183 10.92 8.41 11.52
C ALA A 183 11.35 8.76 12.95
N LEU A 184 10.87 8.00 13.94
CA LEU A 184 11.11 8.21 15.36
C LEU A 184 12.38 7.50 15.86
N ARG A 185 13.00 6.66 15.03
CA ARG A 185 14.21 5.92 15.40
C ARG A 185 15.34 6.87 15.83
N HIS A 186 15.81 6.69 17.06
CA HIS A 186 17.01 7.35 17.57
C HIS A 186 18.25 6.64 17.01
N HIS A 187 19.13 7.39 16.34
CA HIS A 187 20.46 6.91 16.02
C HIS A 187 21.27 6.93 17.33
N ARG A 188 21.43 5.77 17.97
CA ARG A 188 22.53 5.53 18.90
C ARG A 188 23.75 5.11 18.11
#